data_AF-A0A849Z7Q7-F1
#
_entry.id   AF-A0A849Z7Q7-F1
#
_cell.length_a   1.000
_cell.length_b   1.000
_cell.length_c   1.000
_cell.angle_alpha   90.00
_cell.angle_beta   90.00
_cell.angle_gamma   90.00
#
_symmetry.space_group_name_H-M   'P 1'
#
loop_
_entity.id
_entity.type
_entity.pdbx_description
1 polymer ?
#
loop_
_entity_poly.entity_id
_entity_poly.type
_entity_poly.pdbx_seq_one_letter_code
_entity_poly.pdbx_strand_id
1 'polypeptide(L)'
;MRRLASLAVLGFVAFTFGGCPIFSENDDDGYCPDGRCYEDDYCSQPSDCGPDEVCGSNNQCHVGQCDVWECPSGYFCDHTGFQVYECVPLDSTGTGGNGGEGGGNNPAVVWCGNPDDCAADETCGTDGTCQTGDCTDVECIFGFVCDETQDPPACIHANPAGCGADADCTALGAGYACVSGECTAPADQCFDQTQCPAGDVCNSGKCTPSCAGNELCPLAYSCDAVDTCTVPVMECTITNDCGGPGAVCVDGACVPRSFEGGCLLDEVWVENGCIPDQSAIFVCDIEGQQDACAVGSICLHHSCYISCAAPNENACVSFPEFDICKLVATSTGEYEVCGSDSNLGSECDPTAGVDCAAGLVCIDGFCK
;
A
#
# COMPACT_ATOMS: atom_id res chain seq x y z
N MET A 1 -26.28 13.39 54.55
CA MET A 1 -24.93 12.90 54.90
C MET A 1 -24.02 13.22 53.72
N ARG A 2 -23.25 14.33 53.75
CA ARG A 2 -21.76 14.37 53.87
C ARG A 2 -21.07 13.40 52.89
N ARG A 3 -20.23 13.78 51.92
CA ARG A 3 -19.04 14.67 51.94
C ARG A 3 -18.77 15.19 50.50
N LEU A 4 -18.68 16.51 50.28
CA LEU A 4 -17.49 17.39 50.28
C LEU A 4 -16.52 17.22 49.10
N ALA A 5 -16.61 18.21 48.21
CA ALA A 5 -15.69 18.56 47.13
C ALA A 5 -14.29 18.92 47.63
N SER A 6 -13.27 18.64 46.82
CA SER A 6 -11.88 19.04 47.06
C SER A 6 -11.34 19.86 45.89
N LEU A 7 -10.65 20.93 46.27
CA LEU A 7 -10.11 22.01 45.45
C LEU A 7 -8.86 21.63 44.64
N ALA A 8 -8.75 22.29 43.49
CA ALA A 8 -7.60 22.96 42.87
C ALA A 8 -6.18 22.71 43.41
N VAL A 9 -5.26 22.37 42.48
CA VAL A 9 -3.84 22.78 42.54
C VAL A 9 -3.41 23.28 41.15
N LEU A 10 -3.11 24.57 41.09
CA LEU A 10 -2.40 25.27 40.02
C LEU A 10 -0.91 24.89 40.08
N GLY A 11 -0.36 24.40 38.98
CA GLY A 11 1.08 24.20 38.79
C GLY A 11 1.58 25.03 37.61
N PHE A 12 2.16 26.19 37.91
CA PHE A 12 2.97 26.99 36.97
C PHE A 12 4.31 26.27 36.75
N VAL A 13 4.63 25.89 35.52
CA VAL A 13 5.99 25.49 35.12
C VAL A 13 6.56 26.60 34.24
N ALA A 14 7.55 27.30 34.79
CA ALA A 14 8.34 28.30 34.09
C ALA A 14 9.41 27.59 33.25
N PHE A 15 9.34 27.73 31.92
CA PHE A 15 10.43 27.34 31.04
C PHE A 15 11.50 28.44 31.06
N THR A 16 12.69 28.08 31.52
CA THR A 16 13.91 28.88 31.43
C THR A 16 14.37 28.95 29.99
N PHE A 17 14.41 30.15 29.42
CA PHE A 17 15.10 30.45 28.17
C PHE A 17 16.60 30.21 28.36
N GLY A 18 17.10 29.08 27.86
CA GLY A 18 18.52 28.88 27.60
C GLY A 18 18.89 29.72 26.39
N GLY A 19 19.59 30.84 26.62
CA GLY A 19 20.16 31.66 25.56
C GLY A 19 21.28 30.92 24.85
N CYS A 20 21.17 30.81 23.53
CA CYS A 20 22.30 30.46 22.67
C CYS A 20 23.31 31.62 22.65
N PRO A 21 24.62 31.35 22.70
CA PRO A 21 25.65 32.38 22.60
C PRO A 21 25.64 33.01 21.20
N ILE A 22 25.71 34.34 21.18
CA ILE A 22 26.07 35.14 20.01
C ILE A 22 27.48 34.71 19.57
N PHE A 23 27.59 34.09 18.39
CA PHE A 23 28.87 33.95 17.71
C PHE A 23 29.26 35.30 17.13
N SER A 24 30.51 35.68 17.37
CA SER A 24 31.12 36.91 16.89
C SER A 24 31.33 36.86 15.38
N GLU A 25 30.82 37.86 14.68
CA GLU A 25 31.29 38.26 13.35
C GLU A 25 32.77 38.70 13.48
N ASN A 26 33.65 38.04 12.73
CA ASN A 26 34.96 38.46 12.21
C ASN A 26 35.95 37.28 12.27
N ASP A 27 36.23 36.66 11.12
CA ASP A 27 37.53 36.79 10.45
C ASP A 27 37.59 35.92 9.18
N ASP A 28 37.93 36.59 8.09
CA ASP A 28 38.19 36.10 6.74
C ASP A 28 39.54 35.35 6.66
N ASP A 29 39.54 34.02 6.75
CA ASP A 29 40.73 33.24 6.43
C ASP A 29 40.38 31.86 5.84
N GLY A 30 39.68 31.84 4.70
CA GLY A 30 39.45 30.64 3.90
C GLY A 30 40.75 30.09 3.31
N TYR A 31 41.49 29.31 4.10
CA TYR A 31 42.64 28.54 3.64
C TYR A 31 42.16 27.17 3.12
N CYS A 32 42.00 27.05 1.81
CA CYS A 32 41.75 25.81 1.06
C CYS A 32 43.10 25.10 0.80
N PRO A 33 43.51 24.05 1.55
CA PRO A 33 44.83 23.41 1.36
C PRO A 33 45.00 22.71 0.00
N ASP A 34 43.90 22.44 -0.72
CA ASP A 34 43.92 21.65 -1.97
C ASP A 34 43.47 22.42 -3.23
N GLY A 35 43.35 23.76 -3.15
CA GLY A 35 43.16 24.61 -4.33
C GLY A 35 41.83 24.47 -5.08
N ARG A 36 40.82 23.83 -4.48
CA ARG A 36 39.46 23.70 -5.04
C ARG A 36 38.47 24.50 -4.21
N CYS A 37 38.46 25.81 -4.46
CA CYS A 37 37.52 26.74 -3.86
C CYS A 37 36.67 27.29 -5.03
N TYR A 38 35.46 26.73 -5.19
CA TYR A 38 34.35 27.16 -6.05
C TYR A 38 34.63 27.42 -7.54
N GLU A 39 34.55 26.37 -8.36
CA GLU A 39 33.92 26.46 -9.69
C GLU A 39 33.07 25.19 -9.87
N ASP A 40 31.75 25.40 -9.80
CA ASP A 40 30.65 24.50 -10.15
C ASP A 40 30.52 23.18 -9.37
N ASP A 41 29.73 23.19 -8.29
CA ASP A 41 29.17 22.01 -7.60
C ASP A 41 28.14 21.28 -8.48
N TYR A 42 28.45 21.10 -9.77
CA TYR A 42 27.58 20.44 -10.72
C TYR A 42 27.85 18.94 -10.64
N CYS A 43 26.83 18.18 -10.28
CA CYS A 43 26.89 16.72 -10.25
C CYS A 43 25.95 16.16 -11.32
N SER A 44 26.38 15.07 -11.94
CA SER A 44 25.59 14.30 -12.90
C SER A 44 25.27 12.89 -12.40
N GLN A 45 26.00 12.46 -11.37
CA GLN A 45 25.88 11.15 -10.75
C GLN A 45 26.34 11.25 -9.27
N PRO A 46 25.93 10.29 -8.41
CA PRO A 46 26.22 10.32 -6.97
C PRO A 46 27.71 10.40 -6.64
N SER A 47 28.56 9.73 -7.42
CA SER A 47 30.01 9.72 -7.22
C SER A 47 30.70 11.06 -7.49
N ASP A 48 29.98 12.04 -8.03
CA ASP A 48 30.51 13.38 -8.25
C ASP A 48 30.51 14.22 -6.95
N CYS A 49 29.79 13.78 -5.92
CA CYS A 49 29.66 14.47 -4.64
C CYS A 49 30.61 13.95 -3.56
N GLY A 50 30.83 14.77 -2.53
CA GLY A 50 31.66 14.40 -1.39
C GLY A 50 31.02 13.33 -0.51
N PRO A 51 31.79 12.76 0.46
CA PRO A 51 31.22 11.90 1.48
C PRO A 51 30.09 12.62 2.24
N ASP A 52 28.99 11.92 2.50
CA ASP A 52 27.76 12.41 3.14
C ASP A 52 26.98 13.47 2.33
N GLU A 53 27.23 13.56 1.02
CA GLU A 53 26.48 14.39 0.09
C GLU A 53 25.75 13.54 -0.96
N VAL A 54 24.59 14.03 -1.39
CA VAL A 54 23.77 13.44 -2.44
C VAL A 54 23.72 14.39 -3.63
N CYS A 55 23.88 13.85 -4.83
CA CYS A 55 23.58 14.61 -6.04
C CYS A 55 22.07 14.78 -6.16
N GLY A 56 21.56 16.00 -6.05
CA GLY A 56 20.13 16.30 -6.12
C GLY A 56 19.59 16.36 -7.54
N SER A 57 18.25 16.38 -7.70
CA SER A 57 17.60 16.54 -9.02
C SER A 57 17.90 17.88 -9.71
N ASN A 58 18.42 18.86 -8.96
CA ASN A 58 18.90 20.14 -9.46
C ASN A 58 20.36 20.11 -9.97
N ASN A 59 20.98 18.93 -10.06
CA ASN A 59 22.37 18.70 -10.44
C ASN A 59 23.36 19.43 -9.53
N GLN A 60 23.06 19.51 -8.23
CA GLN A 60 23.96 20.04 -7.20
C GLN A 60 24.17 19.04 -6.08
N CYS A 61 25.36 19.03 -5.48
CA CYS A 61 25.64 18.23 -4.29
C CYS A 61 25.03 18.88 -3.06
N HIS A 62 24.23 18.12 -2.32
CA HIS A 62 23.60 18.57 -1.08
C HIS A 62 23.98 17.67 0.08
N VAL A 63 24.20 18.26 1.24
CA VAL A 63 24.30 17.49 2.50
C VAL A 63 22.92 16.97 2.86
N GLY A 64 22.81 15.68 3.14
CA GLY A 64 21.56 15.04 3.51
C GLY A 64 21.32 13.74 2.74
N GLN A 65 20.05 13.41 2.56
CA GLN A 65 19.61 12.15 1.96
C GLN A 65 18.80 12.42 0.68
N CYS A 66 18.71 11.42 -0.22
CA CYS A 66 18.05 11.58 -1.51
C CYS A 66 16.52 11.70 -1.46
N ASP A 67 15.89 11.46 -0.32
CA ASP A 67 14.47 11.69 -0.08
C ASP A 67 14.13 13.19 0.01
N VAL A 68 15.07 14.02 0.46
CA VAL A 68 14.90 15.48 0.55
C VAL A 68 15.24 16.18 -0.77
N TRP A 69 16.26 15.69 -1.48
CA TRP A 69 16.85 16.38 -2.63
C TRP A 69 16.51 15.75 -3.98
N GLU A 70 15.84 14.59 -3.96
CA GLU A 70 15.59 13.71 -5.12
C GLU A 70 16.89 13.30 -5.82
N CYS A 71 16.82 12.36 -6.77
CA CYS A 71 17.97 11.94 -7.56
C CYS A 71 18.00 12.61 -8.94
N PRO A 72 19.19 12.81 -9.55
CA PRO A 72 19.30 13.26 -10.93
C PRO A 72 18.67 12.24 -11.89
N SER A 73 18.32 12.70 -13.09
CA SER A 73 17.72 11.83 -14.11
C SER A 73 18.60 10.61 -14.40
N GLY A 74 18.01 9.42 -14.38
CA GLY A 74 18.73 8.16 -14.54
C GLY A 74 19.15 7.50 -13.22
N TYR A 75 18.75 8.05 -12.08
CA TYR A 75 18.98 7.51 -10.74
C TYR A 75 17.67 7.50 -9.93
N PHE A 76 17.52 6.59 -8.99
CA PHE A 76 16.43 6.59 -8.01
C PHE A 76 16.99 6.53 -6.59
N CYS A 77 16.21 7.02 -5.63
CA CYS A 77 16.61 7.01 -4.22
C CYS A 77 16.39 5.62 -3.64
N ASP A 78 17.47 4.89 -3.34
CA ASP A 78 17.40 3.57 -2.73
C ASP A 78 17.14 3.68 -1.23
N HIS A 79 16.05 3.06 -0.78
CA HIS A 79 15.63 3.03 0.62
C HIS A 79 15.97 1.72 1.34
N THR A 80 16.69 0.80 0.70
CA THR A 80 16.94 -0.54 1.25
C THR A 80 17.95 -0.58 2.41
N GLY A 81 18.66 0.53 2.69
CA GLY A 81 19.60 0.67 3.80
C GLY A 81 19.03 1.39 5.02
N PHE A 82 19.11 0.78 6.21
CA PHE A 82 18.52 1.29 7.46
C PHE A 82 18.96 2.70 7.92
N GLN A 83 19.94 3.37 7.31
CA GLN A 83 20.40 4.71 7.75
C GLN A 83 20.97 5.62 6.64
N VAL A 84 21.05 5.19 5.38
CA VAL A 84 21.63 5.99 4.29
C VAL A 84 20.79 5.78 3.05
N TYR A 85 20.05 6.81 2.64
CA TYR A 85 19.40 6.84 1.35
C TYR A 85 20.40 7.32 0.30
N GLU A 86 20.70 6.46 -0.67
CA GLU A 86 21.69 6.70 -1.71
C GLU A 86 20.99 6.73 -3.07
N CYS A 87 21.37 7.67 -3.93
CA CYS A 87 20.93 7.64 -5.32
C CYS A 87 21.66 6.50 -6.04
N VAL A 88 20.94 5.46 -6.45
CA VAL A 88 21.51 4.37 -7.25
C VAL A 88 21.07 4.51 -8.70
N PRO A 89 21.87 4.04 -9.69
CA PRO A 89 21.46 4.08 -11.08
C PRO A 89 20.10 3.41 -11.25
N LEU A 90 19.21 4.04 -12.02
CA LEU A 90 18.14 3.32 -12.69
C LEU A 90 18.86 2.41 -13.67
N ASP A 91 19.13 1.16 -13.26
CA ASP A 91 19.65 0.15 -14.15
C ASP A 91 18.84 0.24 -15.43
N SER A 92 19.55 0.59 -16.52
CA SER A 92 18.97 0.95 -17.81
C SER A 92 17.80 0.03 -18.06
N THR A 93 16.59 0.59 -18.01
CA THR A 93 15.32 -0.12 -18.16
C THR A 93 15.52 -1.21 -19.20
N GLY A 94 15.59 -2.46 -18.74
CA GLY A 94 15.42 -3.59 -19.62
C GLY A 94 14.01 -3.45 -20.14
N THR A 95 13.84 -2.77 -21.26
CA THR A 95 12.64 -2.89 -22.09
C THR A 95 12.37 -4.38 -22.18
N GLY A 96 11.24 -4.84 -21.62
CA GLY A 96 10.77 -6.22 -21.63
C GLY A 96 11.19 -6.93 -22.91
N GLY A 97 12.32 -7.61 -22.81
CA GLY A 97 13.08 -8.08 -23.94
C GLY A 97 12.91 -9.57 -23.98
N ASN A 98 12.00 -10.04 -24.83
CA ASN A 98 11.96 -11.44 -25.24
C ASN A 98 13.39 -11.94 -25.51
N GLY A 99 13.83 -12.89 -24.68
CA GLY A 99 14.98 -13.79 -24.87
C GLY A 99 16.13 -13.24 -25.72
N GLY A 100 17.04 -12.49 -25.11
CA GLY A 100 18.32 -12.13 -25.72
C GLY A 100 19.44 -13.06 -25.27
N GLU A 101 19.85 -14.00 -26.13
CA GLU A 101 21.10 -14.77 -25.99
C GLU A 101 22.32 -13.83 -26.07
N GLY A 102 22.71 -13.23 -24.93
CA GLY A 102 23.88 -12.38 -24.78
C GLY A 102 24.98 -13.09 -23.99
N GLY A 103 26.00 -13.59 -24.68
CA GLY A 103 27.15 -14.28 -24.09
C GLY A 103 28.02 -13.40 -23.19
N GLY A 104 27.68 -13.35 -21.90
CA GLY A 104 28.58 -13.10 -20.78
C GLY A 104 28.42 -14.26 -19.81
N ASN A 105 29.50 -14.93 -19.42
CA ASN A 105 29.48 -16.22 -18.70
C ASN A 105 29.03 -16.15 -17.22
N ASN A 106 28.23 -15.15 -16.85
CA ASN A 106 27.47 -15.15 -15.61
C ASN A 106 26.01 -14.89 -15.99
N PRO A 107 25.08 -15.81 -15.70
CA PRO A 107 23.66 -15.52 -15.89
C PRO A 107 23.33 -14.25 -15.09
N ALA A 108 22.60 -13.33 -15.73
CA ALA A 108 22.08 -12.17 -15.02
C ALA A 108 21.20 -12.68 -13.87
N VAL A 109 21.36 -12.09 -12.68
CA VAL A 109 20.52 -12.44 -11.53
C VAL A 109 19.08 -12.07 -11.89
N VAL A 110 18.16 -13.03 -11.76
CA VAL A 110 16.72 -12.81 -11.94
C VAL A 110 16.11 -12.68 -10.55
N TRP A 111 15.49 -11.53 -10.27
CA TRP A 111 14.82 -11.29 -9.00
C TRP A 111 13.40 -11.84 -9.02
N CYS A 112 12.97 -12.40 -7.89
CA CYS A 112 11.64 -12.97 -7.69
C CYS A 112 11.05 -12.57 -6.32
N GLY A 113 9.73 -12.44 -6.28
CA GLY A 113 8.88 -12.25 -5.11
C GLY A 113 7.99 -13.45 -4.86
N ASN A 114 7.58 -14.15 -5.92
CA ASN A 114 6.80 -15.39 -5.88
C ASN A 114 7.40 -16.47 -6.82
N PRO A 115 6.93 -17.73 -6.75
CA PRO A 115 7.40 -18.81 -7.61
C PRO A 115 7.16 -18.61 -9.12
N ASP A 116 6.09 -17.92 -9.50
CA ASP A 116 5.71 -17.69 -10.90
C ASP A 116 6.60 -16.67 -11.62
N ASP A 117 7.42 -15.92 -10.88
CA ASP A 117 8.47 -15.06 -11.42
C ASP A 117 9.62 -15.84 -12.10
N CYS A 118 9.77 -17.13 -11.78
CA CYS A 118 10.90 -17.95 -12.20
C CYS A 118 10.57 -18.86 -13.40
N ALA A 119 11.61 -19.28 -14.12
CA ALA A 119 11.44 -20.28 -15.17
C ALA A 119 10.98 -21.64 -14.59
N ALA A 120 10.39 -22.49 -15.43
CA ALA A 120 9.80 -23.76 -14.99
C ALA A 120 10.78 -24.78 -14.35
N ASP A 121 12.09 -24.58 -14.52
CA ASP A 121 13.18 -25.37 -13.91
C ASP A 121 13.98 -24.59 -12.85
N GLU A 122 13.41 -23.48 -12.37
CA GLU A 122 13.97 -22.63 -11.34
C GLU A 122 12.98 -22.48 -10.17
N THR A 123 13.54 -22.23 -8.99
CA THR A 123 12.79 -21.96 -7.77
C THR A 123 13.14 -20.58 -7.27
N CYS A 124 12.12 -19.81 -6.86
CA CYS A 124 12.32 -18.55 -6.17
C CYS A 124 12.84 -18.81 -4.75
N GLY A 125 14.13 -18.55 -4.53
CA GLY A 125 14.82 -18.81 -3.28
C GLY A 125 14.50 -17.78 -2.19
N THR A 126 14.85 -18.10 -0.94
CA THR A 126 14.71 -17.18 0.21
C THR A 126 15.54 -15.90 0.09
N ASP A 127 16.53 -15.86 -0.80
CA ASP A 127 17.31 -14.67 -1.12
C ASP A 127 16.64 -13.75 -2.17
N GLY A 128 15.44 -14.11 -2.64
CA GLY A 128 14.71 -13.33 -3.63
C GLY A 128 15.24 -13.48 -5.05
N THR A 129 15.99 -14.53 -5.35
CA THR A 129 16.49 -14.81 -6.70
C THR A 129 15.99 -16.15 -7.23
N CYS A 130 15.81 -16.24 -8.55
CA CYS A 130 15.53 -17.51 -9.21
C CYS A 130 16.80 -18.36 -9.28
N GLN A 131 16.72 -19.58 -8.76
CA GLN A 131 17.83 -20.52 -8.69
C GLN A 131 17.45 -21.82 -9.41
N THR A 132 18.36 -22.38 -10.19
CA THR A 132 18.13 -23.67 -10.87
C THR A 132 17.86 -24.79 -9.88
N GLY A 133 16.82 -25.58 -10.13
CA GLY A 133 16.38 -26.68 -9.27
C GLY A 133 14.94 -26.50 -8.81
N ASP A 134 14.41 -27.55 -8.20
CA ASP A 134 13.08 -27.53 -7.61
C ASP A 134 13.14 -27.16 -6.10
N CYS A 135 11.97 -27.12 -5.48
CA CYS A 135 11.86 -26.71 -4.08
C CYS A 135 12.43 -27.71 -3.05
N THR A 136 12.91 -28.88 -3.49
CA THR A 136 13.65 -29.83 -2.65
C THR A 136 15.15 -29.52 -2.61
N ASP A 137 15.68 -28.85 -3.63
CA ASP A 137 17.07 -28.39 -3.72
C ASP A 137 17.21 -26.92 -3.25
N VAL A 138 16.20 -26.09 -3.49
CA VAL A 138 16.16 -24.65 -3.15
C VAL A 138 14.99 -24.39 -2.20
N GLU A 139 15.25 -23.76 -1.05
CA GLU A 139 14.19 -23.41 -0.11
C GLU A 139 13.27 -22.35 -0.70
N CYS A 140 11.95 -22.60 -0.68
CA CYS A 140 10.94 -21.65 -1.17
C CYS A 140 11.05 -20.30 -0.48
N ILE A 141 10.80 -19.23 -1.24
CA ILE A 141 10.67 -17.88 -0.70
C ILE A 141 9.59 -17.79 0.38
N PHE A 142 9.72 -16.79 1.26
CA PHE A 142 8.85 -16.64 2.43
C PHE A 142 7.36 -16.67 2.06
N GLY A 143 6.58 -17.35 2.91
CA GLY A 143 5.13 -17.58 2.72
C GLY A 143 4.75 -18.63 1.68
N PHE A 144 5.74 -19.30 1.07
CA PHE A 144 5.54 -20.48 0.24
C PHE A 144 6.12 -21.72 0.91
N VAL A 145 5.58 -22.89 0.56
CA VAL A 145 6.02 -24.21 1.01
C VAL A 145 6.22 -25.13 -0.18
N CYS A 146 7.19 -26.04 -0.08
CA CYS A 146 7.44 -27.03 -1.13
C CYS A 146 6.35 -28.11 -1.11
N ASP A 147 5.61 -28.25 -2.22
CA ASP A 147 4.70 -29.36 -2.46
C ASP A 147 5.40 -30.46 -3.26
N GLU A 148 5.98 -31.41 -2.54
CA GLU A 148 6.61 -32.61 -3.12
C GLU A 148 5.62 -33.56 -3.82
N THR A 149 4.31 -33.29 -3.77
CA THR A 149 3.32 -34.08 -4.49
C THR A 149 3.14 -33.65 -5.95
N GLN A 150 3.65 -32.48 -6.32
CA GLN A 150 3.73 -32.04 -7.71
C GLN A 150 4.90 -32.73 -8.46
N ASP A 151 4.81 -32.80 -9.79
CA ASP A 151 5.83 -33.39 -10.66
C ASP A 151 6.20 -32.38 -11.76
N PRO A 152 7.28 -31.59 -11.58
CA PRO A 152 8.23 -31.60 -10.46
C PRO A 152 7.67 -30.97 -9.16
N PRO A 153 8.32 -31.18 -7.99
CA PRO A 153 8.02 -30.45 -6.76
C PRO A 153 8.00 -28.93 -7.01
N ALA A 154 7.00 -28.24 -6.47
CA ALA A 154 6.82 -26.80 -6.70
C ALA A 154 6.54 -26.04 -5.40
N CYS A 155 6.98 -24.79 -5.34
CA CYS A 155 6.58 -23.88 -4.26
C CYS A 155 5.13 -23.44 -4.47
N ILE A 156 4.30 -23.63 -3.43
CA ILE A 156 2.91 -23.16 -3.40
C ILE A 156 2.68 -22.29 -2.17
N HIS A 157 1.64 -21.46 -2.16
CA HIS A 157 1.32 -20.67 -0.97
C HIS A 157 1.16 -21.56 0.27
N ALA A 158 1.76 -21.14 1.38
CA ALA A 158 1.61 -21.79 2.67
C ALA A 158 0.17 -21.67 3.19
N ASN A 159 -0.47 -20.52 2.95
CA ASN A 159 -1.91 -20.34 3.12
C ASN A 159 -2.63 -20.84 1.87
N PRO A 160 -3.53 -21.84 1.95
CA PRO A 160 -4.31 -22.28 0.78
C PRO A 160 -5.22 -21.19 0.17
N ALA A 161 -5.49 -20.12 0.90
CA ALA A 161 -6.19 -18.94 0.39
C ALA A 161 -5.24 -17.80 0.00
N GLY A 162 -3.92 -18.01 0.01
CA GLY A 162 -2.94 -17.00 -0.38
C GLY A 162 -3.07 -16.61 -1.86
N CYS A 163 -2.80 -15.34 -2.16
CA CYS A 163 -2.81 -14.78 -3.52
C CYS A 163 -1.86 -13.58 -3.62
N GLY A 164 -1.47 -13.23 -4.84
CA GLY A 164 -0.78 -11.99 -5.20
C GLY A 164 -1.64 -11.02 -6.01
N ALA A 165 -2.66 -11.54 -6.70
CA ALA A 165 -3.60 -10.78 -7.52
C ALA A 165 -4.99 -11.43 -7.54
N ASP A 166 -6.01 -10.69 -7.99
CA ASP A 166 -7.40 -11.20 -8.08
C ASP A 166 -7.52 -12.43 -9.01
N ALA A 167 -6.63 -12.54 -10.00
CA ALA A 167 -6.59 -13.66 -10.93
C ALA A 167 -6.35 -15.01 -10.23
N ASP A 168 -5.62 -15.02 -9.13
CA ASP A 168 -5.29 -16.24 -8.36
C ASP A 168 -6.54 -16.81 -7.67
N CYS A 169 -7.50 -15.94 -7.36
CA CYS A 169 -8.71 -16.28 -6.63
C CYS A 169 -9.83 -16.83 -7.53
N THR A 170 -9.65 -16.80 -8.85
CA THR A 170 -10.68 -17.21 -9.83
C THR A 170 -11.15 -18.66 -9.65
N ALA A 171 -10.30 -19.52 -9.11
CA ALA A 171 -10.64 -20.92 -8.84
C ALA A 171 -11.62 -21.11 -7.66
N LEU A 172 -11.73 -20.13 -6.75
CA LEU A 172 -12.58 -20.21 -5.56
C LEU A 172 -14.03 -19.79 -5.81
N GLY A 173 -14.26 -18.98 -6.85
CA GLY A 173 -15.59 -18.59 -7.28
C GLY A 173 -15.62 -17.22 -7.93
N ALA A 174 -16.75 -16.89 -8.56
CA ALA A 174 -16.96 -15.55 -9.10
C ALA A 174 -16.99 -14.51 -7.98
N GLY A 175 -16.33 -13.38 -8.20
CA GLY A 175 -16.30 -12.23 -7.27
C GLY A 175 -15.30 -12.36 -6.12
N TYR A 176 -14.55 -13.47 -5.99
CA TYR A 176 -13.42 -13.49 -5.06
C TYR A 176 -12.35 -12.50 -5.51
N ALA A 177 -11.79 -11.76 -4.55
CA ALA A 177 -10.72 -10.79 -4.76
C ALA A 177 -9.54 -11.12 -3.84
N CYS A 178 -8.33 -10.77 -4.27
CA CYS A 178 -7.15 -10.85 -3.44
C CYS A 178 -7.10 -9.60 -2.55
N VAL A 179 -7.46 -9.75 -1.28
CA VAL A 179 -7.48 -8.66 -0.29
C VAL A 179 -6.38 -8.94 0.71
N SER A 180 -5.37 -8.06 0.78
CA SER A 180 -4.25 -8.20 1.73
C SER A 180 -3.54 -9.56 1.66
N GLY A 181 -3.42 -10.14 0.46
CA GLY A 181 -2.77 -11.42 0.20
C GLY A 181 -3.62 -12.66 0.50
N GLU A 182 -4.91 -12.49 0.77
CA GLU A 182 -5.86 -13.58 0.96
C GLU A 182 -7.07 -13.46 0.02
N CYS A 183 -7.39 -14.56 -0.65
CA CYS A 183 -8.58 -14.67 -1.47
C CYS A 183 -9.83 -14.59 -0.62
N THR A 184 -10.48 -13.45 -0.71
CA THR A 184 -11.58 -13.05 0.16
C THR A 184 -12.90 -13.16 -0.60
N ALA A 185 -13.87 -13.84 0.01
CA ALA A 185 -15.18 -14.04 -0.58
C ALA A 185 -15.92 -12.70 -0.74
N PRO A 186 -16.83 -12.56 -1.72
CA PRO A 186 -17.61 -11.34 -1.91
C PRO A 186 -18.26 -10.77 -0.64
N ALA A 187 -18.81 -11.63 0.22
CA ALA A 187 -19.48 -11.23 1.46
C ALA A 187 -18.51 -10.63 2.50
N ASP A 188 -17.22 -10.98 2.40
CA ASP A 188 -16.16 -10.55 3.32
C ASP A 188 -15.29 -9.42 2.72
N GLN A 189 -15.74 -8.80 1.63
CA GLN A 189 -15.13 -7.61 1.04
C GLN A 189 -15.78 -6.32 1.59
N CYS A 190 -15.12 -5.18 1.41
CA CYS A 190 -15.78 -3.91 1.69
C CYS A 190 -16.93 -3.68 0.69
N PHE A 191 -17.97 -2.97 1.13
CA PHE A 191 -19.07 -2.48 0.31
C PHE A 191 -19.02 -0.96 0.19
N ASP A 192 -18.67 -0.27 1.27
CA ASP A 192 -18.45 1.18 1.29
C ASP A 192 -17.40 1.62 2.31
N GLN A 193 -17.03 2.90 2.22
CA GLN A 193 -16.03 3.56 3.05
C GLN A 193 -16.22 3.37 4.56
N THR A 194 -17.43 3.12 5.08
CA THR A 194 -17.64 2.93 6.53
C THR A 194 -16.98 1.66 7.06
N GLN A 195 -16.69 0.69 6.18
CA GLN A 195 -15.96 -0.53 6.51
C GLN A 195 -14.46 -0.36 6.35
N CYS A 196 -13.98 0.79 5.85
CA CYS A 196 -12.57 1.01 5.63
C CYS A 196 -11.94 1.90 6.73
N PRO A 197 -10.63 1.78 6.96
CA PRO A 197 -9.90 2.71 7.80
C PRO A 197 -10.11 4.17 7.38
N ALA A 198 -9.94 5.09 8.33
CA ALA A 198 -10.08 6.51 8.03
C ALA A 198 -9.02 6.96 7.02
N GLY A 199 -9.46 7.54 5.90
CA GLY A 199 -8.60 7.93 4.78
C GLY A 199 -8.74 7.02 3.56
N ASP A 200 -9.35 5.85 3.73
CA ASP A 200 -9.56 4.89 2.66
C ASP A 200 -10.99 4.99 2.11
N VAL A 201 -11.19 4.48 0.90
CA VAL A 201 -12.50 4.27 0.28
C VAL A 201 -12.64 2.80 -0.09
N CYS A 202 -13.88 2.31 -0.19
CA CYS A 202 -14.08 0.98 -0.71
C CYS A 202 -14.02 1.01 -2.23
N ASN A 203 -12.95 0.46 -2.79
CA ASN A 203 -12.74 0.33 -4.22
C ASN A 203 -12.77 -1.14 -4.63
N SER A 204 -13.81 -1.53 -5.36
CA SER A 204 -13.95 -2.88 -5.94
C SER A 204 -13.77 -4.00 -4.89
N GLY A 205 -14.31 -3.80 -3.69
CA GLY A 205 -14.23 -4.77 -2.59
C GLY A 205 -12.96 -4.67 -1.73
N LYS A 206 -12.02 -3.78 -2.06
CA LYS A 206 -10.77 -3.53 -1.33
C LYS A 206 -10.79 -2.15 -0.68
N CYS A 207 -10.39 -2.05 0.59
CA CYS A 207 -10.10 -0.75 1.17
C CYS A 207 -8.84 -0.18 0.53
N THR A 208 -8.96 0.99 -0.10
CA THR A 208 -7.87 1.60 -0.85
C THR A 208 -7.67 3.03 -0.36
N PRO A 209 -6.43 3.48 -0.12
CA PRO A 209 -6.16 4.86 0.25
C PRO A 209 -6.75 5.85 -0.75
N SER A 210 -7.41 6.88 -0.25
CA SER A 210 -7.91 7.98 -1.07
C SER A 210 -6.87 9.08 -1.19
N CYS A 211 -6.75 9.63 -2.39
CA CYS A 211 -5.97 10.83 -2.67
C CYS A 211 -6.86 12.07 -2.85
N ALA A 212 -8.15 11.96 -2.50
CA ALA A 212 -9.08 13.09 -2.51
C ALA A 212 -8.53 14.22 -1.62
N GLY A 213 -8.61 15.45 -2.11
CA GLY A 213 -8.10 16.61 -1.36
C GLY A 213 -6.58 16.81 -1.44
N ASN A 214 -5.88 16.11 -2.35
CA ASN A 214 -4.43 16.12 -2.52
C ASN A 214 -3.66 15.38 -1.42
N GLU A 215 -4.28 14.40 -0.78
CA GLU A 215 -3.54 13.44 0.04
C GLU A 215 -2.58 12.63 -0.85
N LEU A 216 -1.40 12.31 -0.31
CA LEU A 216 -0.36 11.59 -1.06
C LEU A 216 -0.66 10.09 -1.03
N CYS A 217 -0.58 9.45 -2.19
CA CYS A 217 -0.63 8.00 -2.28
C CYS A 217 0.62 7.35 -1.66
N PRO A 218 0.51 6.09 -1.20
CA PRO A 218 1.67 5.29 -0.85
C PRO A 218 2.66 5.23 -2.02
N LEU A 219 3.96 5.10 -1.73
CA LEU A 219 5.04 5.32 -2.69
C LEU A 219 4.94 4.51 -4.00
N ALA A 220 4.35 3.31 -3.95
CA ALA A 220 4.18 2.44 -5.11
C ALA A 220 3.00 2.84 -6.03
N TYR A 221 2.13 3.75 -5.58
CA TYR A 221 0.88 4.10 -6.24
C TYR A 221 0.76 5.60 -6.49
N SER A 222 -0.03 5.93 -7.50
CA SER A 222 -0.41 7.29 -7.87
C SER A 222 -1.92 7.43 -7.90
N CYS A 223 -2.37 8.67 -7.76
CA CYS A 223 -3.78 9.01 -7.72
C CYS A 223 -4.43 8.80 -9.09
N ASP A 224 -5.52 8.03 -9.14
CA ASP A 224 -6.30 7.80 -10.35
C ASP A 224 -7.29 8.94 -10.64
N ALA A 225 -8.13 8.76 -11.67
CA ALA A 225 -9.11 9.76 -12.08
C ALA A 225 -10.34 9.87 -11.15
N VAL A 226 -10.49 8.96 -10.19
CA VAL A 226 -11.63 8.85 -9.26
C VAL A 226 -11.18 9.00 -7.80
N ASP A 227 -10.02 9.62 -7.60
CA ASP A 227 -9.43 9.96 -6.29
C ASP A 227 -9.06 8.74 -5.42
N THR A 228 -8.62 7.64 -6.05
CA THR A 228 -8.07 6.45 -5.36
C THR A 228 -6.62 6.14 -5.74
N CYS A 229 -5.86 5.59 -4.80
CA CYS A 229 -4.44 5.27 -4.98
C CYS A 229 -4.23 3.88 -5.60
N THR A 230 -4.63 3.70 -6.86
CA THR A 230 -4.57 2.40 -7.55
C THR A 230 -3.60 2.34 -8.72
N VAL A 231 -3.20 3.47 -9.31
CA VAL A 231 -2.37 3.46 -10.52
C VAL A 231 -0.92 3.21 -10.11
N PRO A 232 -0.29 2.08 -10.50
CA PRO A 232 1.10 1.82 -10.14
C PRO A 232 2.02 2.91 -10.67
N VAL A 233 2.95 3.40 -9.84
CA VAL A 233 4.00 4.32 -10.29
C VAL A 233 4.95 3.60 -11.27
N MET A 234 5.16 2.31 -11.03
CA MET A 234 5.91 1.41 -11.89
C MET A 234 5.10 0.12 -12.05
N GLU A 235 4.61 -0.09 -13.27
CA GLU A 235 3.90 -1.32 -13.65
C GLU A 235 4.89 -2.48 -13.83
N CYS A 236 4.45 -3.70 -13.53
CA CYS A 236 5.22 -4.92 -13.70
C CYS A 236 4.33 -6.10 -14.09
N THR A 237 4.95 -7.11 -14.67
CA THR A 237 4.34 -8.44 -14.87
C THR A 237 5.06 -9.50 -14.02
N ILE A 238 6.36 -9.31 -13.77
CA ILE A 238 7.18 -10.13 -12.88
C ILE A 238 8.07 -9.24 -12.01
N THR A 239 8.58 -9.75 -10.89
CA THR A 239 9.45 -8.99 -9.97
C THR A 239 10.70 -8.43 -10.65
N ASN A 240 11.25 -9.12 -11.66
CA ASN A 240 12.41 -8.63 -12.37
C ASN A 240 12.16 -7.32 -13.15
N ASP A 241 10.90 -6.97 -13.44
CA ASP A 241 10.54 -5.69 -14.06
C ASP A 241 10.79 -4.49 -13.14
N CYS A 242 10.85 -4.73 -11.82
CA CYS A 242 11.05 -3.70 -10.80
C CYS A 242 12.50 -3.22 -10.64
N GLY A 243 13.41 -3.75 -11.47
CA GLY A 243 14.76 -3.20 -11.63
C GLY A 243 15.75 -3.47 -10.51
N GLY A 244 15.40 -4.26 -9.48
CA GLY A 244 16.35 -4.60 -8.43
C GLY A 244 15.80 -5.43 -7.26
N PRO A 245 16.65 -5.76 -6.27
CA PRO A 245 16.27 -6.57 -5.11
C PRO A 245 15.35 -5.86 -4.12
N GLY A 246 15.27 -4.53 -4.17
CA GLY A 246 14.50 -3.72 -3.21
C GLY A 246 12.99 -3.71 -3.42
N ALA A 247 12.51 -4.26 -4.54
CA ALA A 247 11.10 -4.27 -4.91
C ALA A 247 10.66 -5.65 -5.41
N VAL A 248 9.35 -5.89 -5.36
CA VAL A 248 8.68 -7.07 -5.91
C VAL A 248 7.44 -6.66 -6.67
N CYS A 249 7.03 -7.49 -7.63
CA CYS A 249 5.80 -7.26 -8.37
C CYS A 249 4.62 -7.87 -7.61
N VAL A 250 3.65 -7.04 -7.20
CA VAL A 250 2.41 -7.47 -6.54
C VAL A 250 1.24 -6.79 -7.22
N ASP A 251 0.26 -7.56 -7.69
CA ASP A 251 -0.93 -7.07 -8.42
C ASP A 251 -0.59 -6.07 -9.55
N GLY A 252 0.52 -6.31 -10.25
CA GLY A 252 1.00 -5.47 -11.34
C GLY A 252 1.71 -4.17 -10.94
N ALA A 253 1.95 -3.95 -9.64
CA ALA A 253 2.70 -2.81 -9.11
C ALA A 253 4.04 -3.25 -8.50
N CYS A 254 5.10 -2.49 -8.77
CA CYS A 254 6.36 -2.65 -8.07
C CYS A 254 6.26 -2.02 -6.67
N VAL A 255 6.22 -2.87 -5.65
CA VAL A 255 6.11 -2.46 -4.25
C VAL A 255 7.39 -2.78 -3.47
N PRO A 256 7.67 -2.09 -2.35
CA PRO A 256 8.84 -2.40 -1.53
C PRO A 256 8.86 -3.87 -1.10
N ARG A 257 10.03 -4.50 -1.21
CA ARG A 257 10.22 -5.86 -0.69
C ARG A 257 10.15 -5.83 0.83
N SER A 258 9.50 -6.82 1.41
CA SER A 258 9.47 -7.01 2.86
C SER A 258 10.87 -7.28 3.42
N PHE A 259 11.14 -6.75 4.61
CA PHE A 259 12.40 -6.98 5.31
C PHE A 259 12.19 -8.02 6.42
N GLU A 260 12.92 -9.13 6.36
CA GLU A 260 12.80 -10.24 7.33
C GLU A 260 11.35 -10.76 7.51
N GLY A 261 10.54 -10.70 6.44
CA GLY A 261 9.14 -11.14 6.47
C GLY A 261 8.19 -10.18 7.18
N GLY A 262 8.56 -8.89 7.28
CA GLY A 262 7.71 -7.84 7.84
C GLY A 262 7.60 -6.61 6.94
N CYS A 263 6.51 -5.87 7.12
CA CYS A 263 6.22 -4.59 6.46
C CYS A 263 6.13 -3.45 7.49
N LEU A 264 6.05 -2.21 7.00
CA LEU A 264 5.85 -1.05 7.87
C LEU A 264 4.46 -1.06 8.51
N LEU A 265 4.21 -0.12 9.42
CA LEU A 265 2.89 0.04 10.02
C LEU A 265 1.87 0.38 8.92
N ASP A 266 0.68 -0.23 9.01
CA ASP A 266 -0.43 -0.06 8.06
C ASP A 266 -0.19 -0.67 6.66
N GLU A 267 0.88 -1.46 6.51
CA GLU A 267 1.14 -2.31 5.35
C GLU A 267 1.04 -3.79 5.71
N VAL A 268 0.64 -4.58 4.74
CA VAL A 268 0.52 -6.04 4.83
C VAL A 268 1.48 -6.71 3.85
N TRP A 269 1.91 -7.90 4.26
CA TRP A 269 2.83 -8.73 3.52
C TRP A 269 2.07 -9.55 2.46
N VAL A 270 2.39 -9.35 1.18
CA VAL A 270 1.79 -10.07 0.04
C VAL A 270 2.91 -10.43 -0.93
N GLU A 271 3.13 -11.73 -1.18
CA GLU A 271 4.16 -12.22 -2.11
C GLU A 271 5.55 -11.59 -1.92
N ASN A 272 5.97 -11.50 -0.66
CA ASN A 272 7.23 -10.86 -0.27
C ASN A 272 7.31 -9.34 -0.51
N GLY A 273 6.20 -8.71 -0.86
CA GLY A 273 6.02 -7.27 -1.00
C GLY A 273 5.19 -6.67 0.11
N CYS A 274 5.30 -5.37 0.26
CA CYS A 274 4.53 -4.59 1.21
C CYS A 274 3.54 -3.71 0.46
N ILE A 275 2.26 -3.98 0.66
CA ILE A 275 1.15 -3.18 0.11
C ILE A 275 0.33 -2.59 1.25
N PRO A 276 -0.44 -1.51 1.03
CA PRO A 276 -1.40 -1.02 2.02
C PRO A 276 -2.37 -2.12 2.46
N ASP A 277 -2.79 -2.12 3.73
CA ASP A 277 -3.83 -3.05 4.18
C ASP A 277 -5.17 -2.74 3.50
N GLN A 278 -5.69 -3.72 2.75
CA GLN A 278 -6.93 -3.61 2.00
C GLN A 278 -8.14 -4.19 2.75
N SER A 279 -7.92 -4.68 3.97
CA SER A 279 -8.93 -5.40 4.74
C SER A 279 -10.09 -4.50 5.18
N ALA A 280 -11.30 -5.04 5.10
CA ALA A 280 -12.48 -4.40 5.67
C ALA A 280 -12.57 -4.61 7.18
N ILE A 281 -13.19 -3.66 7.88
CA ILE A 281 -13.50 -3.67 9.30
C ILE A 281 -14.98 -4.03 9.46
N PHE A 282 -15.23 -5.20 10.03
CA PHE A 282 -16.58 -5.69 10.29
C PHE A 282 -16.97 -5.49 11.74
N VAL A 283 -18.16 -4.93 11.96
CA VAL A 283 -18.69 -4.55 13.27
C VAL A 283 -19.84 -5.46 13.70
N CYS A 284 -20.61 -5.99 12.76
CA CYS A 284 -21.79 -6.80 13.02
C CYS A 284 -21.90 -7.97 12.02
N ASP A 285 -22.66 -9.00 12.36
CA ASP A 285 -22.72 -10.24 11.56
C ASP A 285 -24.09 -10.47 10.90
N ILE A 286 -25.16 -9.92 11.49
CA ILE A 286 -26.53 -10.28 11.10
C ILE A 286 -27.25 -9.13 10.42
N GLU A 287 -27.25 -9.16 9.09
CA GLU A 287 -27.99 -8.25 8.20
C GLU A 287 -29.41 -7.93 8.70
N GLY A 288 -29.73 -6.64 8.71
CA GLY A 288 -31.02 -6.10 9.11
C GLY A 288 -31.33 -6.15 10.60
N GLN A 289 -30.42 -6.64 11.45
CA GLN A 289 -30.62 -6.72 12.90
C GLN A 289 -29.76 -5.70 13.65
N GLN A 290 -30.20 -5.33 14.85
CA GLN A 290 -29.45 -4.43 15.73
C GLN A 290 -28.18 -5.06 16.31
N ASP A 291 -28.01 -6.39 16.22
CA ASP A 291 -26.83 -7.18 16.63
C ASP A 291 -25.82 -6.47 17.58
N ALA A 292 -24.61 -6.16 17.10
CA ALA A 292 -23.58 -5.38 17.80
C ALA A 292 -23.79 -3.86 17.69
N CYS A 293 -24.77 -3.44 16.89
CA CYS A 293 -25.06 -2.06 16.60
C CYS A 293 -25.77 -1.33 17.74
N ALA A 294 -25.56 -0.02 17.81
CA ALA A 294 -26.22 0.82 18.78
C ALA A 294 -27.75 0.84 18.60
N VAL A 295 -28.48 1.18 19.67
CA VAL A 295 -29.95 1.30 19.62
C VAL A 295 -30.36 2.31 18.54
N GLY A 296 -31.28 1.89 17.67
CA GLY A 296 -31.73 2.67 16.51
C GLY A 296 -30.94 2.41 15.23
N SER A 297 -29.89 1.58 15.29
CA SER A 297 -29.14 1.12 14.13
C SER A 297 -29.42 -0.35 13.81
N ILE A 298 -29.11 -0.74 12.58
CA ILE A 298 -29.15 -2.11 12.06
C ILE A 298 -27.84 -2.42 11.35
N CYS A 299 -27.50 -3.69 11.28
CA CYS A 299 -26.36 -4.19 10.51
C CYS A 299 -26.71 -4.20 9.03
N LEU A 300 -25.86 -3.63 8.19
CA LEU A 300 -25.87 -3.82 6.73
C LEU A 300 -24.43 -3.92 6.23
N HIS A 301 -24.16 -4.91 5.40
CA HIS A 301 -22.84 -5.26 4.88
C HIS A 301 -21.78 -5.25 6.00
N HIS A 302 -22.06 -5.93 7.11
CA HIS A 302 -21.19 -5.98 8.29
C HIS A 302 -20.89 -4.63 8.99
N SER A 303 -21.55 -3.54 8.57
CA SER A 303 -21.43 -2.20 9.16
C SER A 303 -22.74 -1.78 9.85
N CYS A 304 -22.62 -0.92 10.86
CA CYS A 304 -23.77 -0.46 11.63
C CYS A 304 -24.32 0.86 11.10
N TYR A 305 -25.57 0.83 10.63
CA TYR A 305 -26.25 1.97 10.02
C TYR A 305 -27.46 2.43 10.81
N ILE A 306 -27.62 3.74 10.97
CA ILE A 306 -28.79 4.32 11.65
C ILE A 306 -30.03 4.07 10.79
N SER A 307 -31.03 3.38 11.34
CA SER A 307 -32.27 3.14 10.60
C SER A 307 -33.14 4.39 10.58
N CYS A 308 -33.63 4.73 9.40
CA CYS A 308 -34.62 5.78 9.18
C CYS A 308 -36.01 5.23 8.82
N ALA A 309 -36.17 3.91 8.88
CA ALA A 309 -37.49 3.28 8.79
C ALA A 309 -38.39 3.76 9.94
N ALA A 310 -39.70 3.76 9.73
CA ALA A 310 -40.67 4.12 10.76
C ALA A 310 -40.40 3.33 12.07
N PRO A 311 -40.34 3.99 13.24
CA PRO A 311 -40.78 5.37 13.53
C PRO A 311 -39.64 6.42 13.54
N ASN A 312 -38.53 6.17 12.85
CA ASN A 312 -37.30 6.98 12.89
C ASN A 312 -37.10 7.85 11.63
N GLU A 313 -38.18 8.31 10.99
CA GLU A 313 -38.12 8.94 9.65
C GLU A 313 -37.26 10.22 9.59
N ASN A 314 -36.92 10.82 10.74
CA ASN A 314 -36.09 12.01 10.84
C ASN A 314 -34.69 11.74 11.43
N ALA A 315 -34.28 10.48 11.59
CA ALA A 315 -33.00 10.12 12.21
C ALA A 315 -31.80 10.75 11.48
N CYS A 316 -31.84 10.77 10.15
CA CYS A 316 -30.73 11.22 9.30
C CYS A 316 -30.48 12.73 9.39
N VAL A 317 -31.51 13.52 9.72
CA VAL A 317 -31.42 14.99 9.82
C VAL A 317 -30.40 15.45 10.87
N SER A 318 -30.07 14.58 11.84
CA SER A 318 -29.09 14.89 12.89
C SER A 318 -27.63 14.65 12.46
N PHE A 319 -27.40 14.09 11.27
CA PHE A 319 -26.09 13.66 10.78
C PHE A 319 -25.83 14.26 9.40
N PRO A 320 -25.14 15.42 9.32
CA PRO A 320 -24.90 16.11 8.04
C PRO A 320 -24.14 15.27 7.00
N GLU A 321 -23.34 14.31 7.44
CA GLU A 321 -22.59 13.40 6.57
C GLU A 321 -23.45 12.24 6.05
N PHE A 322 -24.62 12.00 6.65
CA PHE A 322 -25.55 10.92 6.32
C PHE A 322 -27.00 11.43 6.40
N ASP A 323 -27.30 12.51 5.69
CA ASP A 323 -28.56 13.25 5.83
C ASP A 323 -29.71 12.72 4.95
N ILE A 324 -29.48 11.63 4.20
CA ILE A 324 -30.44 11.03 3.27
C ILE A 324 -30.90 9.67 3.80
N CYS A 325 -32.21 9.46 3.87
CA CYS A 325 -32.78 8.15 4.14
C CYS A 325 -32.79 7.31 2.84
N LYS A 326 -31.89 6.33 2.75
CA LYS A 326 -31.68 5.46 1.59
C LYS A 326 -32.33 4.10 1.80
N LEU A 327 -32.91 3.57 0.73
CA LEU A 327 -33.36 2.18 0.65
C LEU A 327 -32.22 1.33 0.11
N VAL A 328 -31.67 0.45 0.96
CA VAL A 328 -30.59 -0.48 0.61
C VAL A 328 -31.18 -1.88 0.49
N ALA A 329 -30.96 -2.52 -0.65
CA ALA A 329 -31.38 -3.91 -0.88
C ALA A 329 -30.20 -4.84 -0.63
N THR A 330 -30.38 -5.81 0.26
CA THR A 330 -29.39 -6.86 0.54
C THR A 330 -29.99 -8.23 0.22
N SER A 331 -29.20 -9.29 0.41
CA SER A 331 -29.68 -10.67 0.23
C SER A 331 -30.84 -11.05 1.16
N THR A 332 -31.02 -10.34 2.29
CA THR A 332 -32.04 -10.64 3.30
C THR A 332 -33.29 -9.77 3.22
N GLY A 333 -33.25 -8.64 2.50
CA GLY A 333 -34.39 -7.75 2.35
C GLY A 333 -34.01 -6.32 1.95
N GLU A 334 -34.97 -5.42 2.02
CA GLU A 334 -34.76 -3.99 1.81
C GLU A 334 -34.83 -3.25 3.15
N TYR A 335 -33.93 -2.29 3.35
CA TYR A 335 -33.76 -1.58 4.61
C TYR A 335 -33.63 -0.08 4.37
N GLU A 336 -34.31 0.73 5.19
CA GLU A 336 -34.20 2.19 5.17
C GLU A 336 -33.18 2.64 6.22
N VAL A 337 -32.04 3.16 5.76
CA VAL A 337 -30.93 3.63 6.60
C VAL A 337 -30.40 5.00 6.18
N CYS A 338 -29.76 5.69 7.11
CA CYS A 338 -29.11 6.96 6.84
C CYS A 338 -27.81 6.76 6.06
N GLY A 339 -27.70 7.46 4.94
CA GLY A 339 -26.53 7.56 4.08
C GLY A 339 -26.46 8.93 3.42
N SER A 340 -25.65 9.05 2.37
CA SER A 340 -25.40 10.29 1.64
C SER A 340 -25.37 10.04 0.13
N ASP A 341 -25.20 11.08 -0.67
CA ASP A 341 -24.99 10.94 -2.12
C ASP A 341 -23.64 10.31 -2.48
N SER A 342 -22.77 10.05 -1.51
CA SER A 342 -21.42 9.53 -1.71
C SER A 342 -21.13 8.18 -1.03
N ASN A 343 -22.05 7.64 -0.22
CA ASN A 343 -21.94 6.27 0.33
C ASN A 343 -23.23 5.47 0.08
N LEU A 344 -23.20 4.16 0.33
CA LEU A 344 -24.36 3.29 0.12
C LEU A 344 -24.98 3.49 -1.26
N GLY A 345 -24.15 3.45 -2.30
CA GLY A 345 -24.64 3.37 -3.67
C GLY A 345 -25.37 2.05 -3.92
N SER A 346 -26.10 1.98 -5.02
CA SER A 346 -26.81 0.76 -5.44
C SER A 346 -26.56 0.43 -6.92
N GLU A 347 -25.53 1.06 -7.50
CA GLU A 347 -25.16 0.88 -8.90
C GLU A 347 -24.23 -0.33 -9.06
N CYS A 348 -23.46 -0.65 -8.02
CA CYS A 348 -22.64 -1.83 -7.90
C CYS A 348 -22.67 -2.38 -6.46
N ASP A 349 -22.38 -3.66 -6.34
CA ASP A 349 -22.30 -4.39 -5.07
C ASP A 349 -21.39 -5.62 -5.29
N PRO A 350 -20.10 -5.53 -4.92
CA PRO A 350 -19.17 -6.66 -5.02
C PRO A 350 -19.71 -7.89 -4.27
N THR A 351 -20.35 -7.67 -3.12
CA THR A 351 -20.90 -8.73 -2.25
C THR A 351 -22.04 -9.51 -2.90
N ALA A 352 -22.79 -8.86 -3.80
CA ALA A 352 -23.87 -9.46 -4.57
C ALA A 352 -23.46 -9.82 -6.02
N GLY A 353 -22.19 -9.60 -6.40
CA GLY A 353 -21.70 -9.80 -7.77
C GLY A 353 -22.35 -8.87 -8.79
N VAL A 354 -22.70 -7.65 -8.37
CA VAL A 354 -23.24 -6.60 -9.24
C VAL A 354 -22.09 -5.67 -9.64
N ASP A 355 -21.59 -5.87 -10.86
CA ASP A 355 -20.45 -5.12 -11.39
C ASP A 355 -20.88 -3.86 -12.16
N CYS A 356 -19.96 -2.90 -12.22
CA CYS A 356 -20.10 -1.72 -13.06
C CYS A 356 -19.97 -2.03 -14.56
N ALA A 357 -20.50 -1.13 -15.39
CA ALA A 357 -20.27 -1.19 -16.83
C ALA A 357 -18.76 -1.06 -17.16
N ALA A 358 -18.34 -1.65 -18.27
CA ALA A 358 -16.94 -1.63 -18.69
C ALA A 358 -16.35 -0.21 -18.71
N GLY A 359 -15.21 -0.03 -18.04
CA GLY A 359 -14.51 1.25 -17.91
C GLY A 359 -14.94 2.12 -16.72
N LEU A 360 -15.86 1.63 -15.88
CA LEU A 360 -16.22 2.24 -14.60
C LEU A 360 -15.75 1.34 -13.45
N VAL A 361 -15.52 1.96 -12.30
CA VAL A 361 -15.04 1.28 -11.08
C VAL A 361 -16.10 1.40 -9.98
N CYS A 362 -16.26 0.34 -9.18
CA CYS A 362 -17.18 0.37 -8.05
C CYS A 362 -16.55 1.07 -6.85
N ILE A 363 -17.06 2.24 -6.50
CA ILE A 363 -16.61 3.02 -5.34
C ILE A 363 -17.80 3.32 -4.44
N ASP A 364 -17.79 2.77 -3.24
CA ASP A 364 -18.84 2.94 -2.22
C ASP A 364 -20.26 2.60 -2.71
N GLY A 365 -20.37 1.60 -3.59
CA GLY A 365 -21.61 1.16 -4.23
C GLY A 365 -22.04 1.98 -5.46
N PHE A 366 -21.22 2.95 -5.91
CA PHE A 366 -21.46 3.75 -7.11
C PHE A 366 -20.51 3.37 -8.24
N CYS A 367 -20.97 3.45 -9.48
CA CYS A 367 -20.12 3.24 -10.64
C CYS A 367 -19.54 4.57 -11.11
N LYS A 368 -18.25 4.77 -10.86
CA LYS A 368 -17.54 6.03 -11.18
C LYS A 368 -16.66 5.89 -12.41
#